data_AF-A0A5R8Y3K8-F1
#
_entry.id   AF-A0A5R8Y3K8-F1
#
_cell.length_a   1.000
_cell.length_b   1.000
_cell.length_c   1.000
_cell.angle_alpha   90.00
_cell.angle_beta   90.00
_cell.angle_gamma   90.00
#
_symmetry.space_group_name_H-M   'P 1'
#
loop_
_entity.id
_entity.type
_entity.pdbx_description
1 polymer ?
#
loop_
_entity_poly.entity_id
_entity_poly.type
_entity_poly.pdbx_seq_one_letter_code
_entity_poly.pdbx_strand_id
1 'polypeptide(L)'
;MRINVFPIVFLFLIYFSSSPIFGHGVSQEEKNMILEDENLKYIYIGMIHMLKGYDHLLFLLGIVFLIKNISHIVKLITAFTLGHSITLIFATINSIQVNSYIIESTIAFSVCYIAFVNLKGFEKLFNIKPLNIVVMVFLFGLIHGLGLSSILQQFPLKSESLLSNIISFNVGIEIGQLIAIFIMYMTLSKIKKYSIYNTFKISINILIYLIGLVLCYIQIENYLTSSSSPKVLKEEKYKEIITIKLPAHSELEFKVWMDIGKELKYSWYSDNTKLHYDFHGEPASAVNGYFESFKENTSSKDSGKIVSKFVGKHGWYWRNDSSLLTTIVLKLDGEYKLEKRK
;
A
#
# COMPACT_ATOMS: atom_id res chain seq x y z
N MET A 1 11.02 -42.55 7.50
CA MET A 1 9.63 -42.10 7.36
C MET A 1 9.61 -40.84 6.49
N ARG A 2 9.17 -40.92 5.23
CA ARG A 2 9.03 -39.74 4.35
C ARG A 2 7.75 -39.01 4.77
N ILE A 3 7.88 -37.91 5.49
CA ILE A 3 6.74 -37.05 5.83
C ILE A 3 6.26 -36.41 4.54
N ASN A 4 5.03 -36.73 4.13
CA ASN A 4 4.42 -36.18 2.93
C ASN A 4 3.99 -34.75 3.27
N VAL A 5 4.71 -33.76 2.75
CA VAL A 5 4.57 -32.33 3.12
C VAL A 5 3.43 -31.64 2.38
N PHE A 6 2.90 -32.30 1.35
CA PHE A 6 1.83 -31.83 0.49
C PHE A 6 0.56 -31.36 1.23
N PRO A 7 0.07 -32.06 2.28
CA PRO A 7 -1.13 -31.65 3.01
C PRO A 7 -0.95 -30.33 3.77
N ILE A 8 0.26 -30.08 4.28
CA ILE A 8 0.58 -28.87 5.06
C ILE A 8 0.65 -27.66 4.12
N VAL A 9 1.28 -27.82 2.95
CA VAL A 9 1.33 -26.77 1.92
C VAL A 9 -0.07 -26.44 1.40
N PHE A 10 -0.90 -27.46 1.19
CA PHE A 10 -2.27 -27.30 0.69
C PHE A 10 -3.20 -26.60 1.71
N LEU A 11 -3.15 -27.00 2.99
CA LEU A 11 -3.93 -26.35 4.06
C LEU A 11 -3.51 -24.89 4.29
N PHE A 12 -2.22 -24.57 4.12
CA PHE A 12 -1.70 -23.21 4.29
C PHE A 12 -2.06 -22.28 3.12
N LEU A 13 -2.08 -22.80 1.88
CA LEU A 13 -2.52 -22.06 0.69
C LEU A 13 -4.01 -21.68 0.74
N ILE A 14 -4.85 -22.55 1.32
CA ILE A 14 -6.29 -22.28 1.49
C ILE A 14 -6.51 -21.17 2.54
N TYR A 15 -5.71 -21.12 3.61
CA TYR A 15 -5.86 -20.10 4.66
C TYR A 15 -5.54 -18.68 4.16
N PHE A 16 -4.63 -18.52 3.19
CA PHE A 16 -4.30 -17.22 2.59
C PHE A 16 -5.24 -16.79 1.45
N SER A 17 -6.10 -17.69 0.95
CA SER A 17 -7.04 -17.39 -0.13
C SER A 17 -8.30 -16.63 0.30
N SER A 18 -8.53 -16.48 1.62
CA SER A 18 -9.77 -15.94 2.17
C SER A 18 -9.63 -14.62 2.93
N SER A 19 -8.41 -14.08 3.04
CA SER A 19 -8.19 -12.77 3.66
C SER A 19 -7.77 -11.77 2.58
N PRO A 20 -8.38 -10.57 2.50
CA PRO A 20 -7.80 -9.51 1.70
C PRO A 20 -6.42 -9.22 2.30
N ILE A 21 -5.37 -9.62 1.58
CA ILE A 21 -3.99 -9.28 1.89
C ILE A 21 -3.86 -7.79 1.56
N PHE A 22 -4.37 -6.96 2.46
CA PHE A 22 -4.13 -5.53 2.43
C PHE A 22 -2.61 -5.34 2.54
N GLY A 23 -2.02 -4.60 1.60
CA GLY A 23 -0.69 -4.04 1.81
C GLY A 23 -0.67 -3.39 3.19
N HIS A 24 0.35 -3.68 3.99
CA HIS A 24 0.40 -3.24 5.38
C HIS A 24 0.59 -1.72 5.44
N GLY A 25 -0.52 -0.99 5.35
CA GLY A 25 -0.59 0.44 5.64
C GLY A 25 -0.48 0.66 7.15
N VAL A 26 0.08 1.79 7.54
CA VAL A 26 0.14 2.24 8.94
C VAL A 26 -1.29 2.41 9.47
N SER A 27 -1.60 1.80 10.61
CA SER A 27 -2.96 1.84 11.19
C SER A 27 -3.34 3.26 11.63
N GLN A 28 -4.64 3.54 11.73
CA GLN A 28 -5.11 4.87 12.16
C GLN A 28 -4.65 5.19 13.61
N GLU A 29 -4.50 4.16 14.45
CA GLU A 29 -3.95 4.29 15.82
C GLU A 29 -2.47 4.66 15.80
N GLU A 30 -1.68 4.03 14.92
CA GLU A 30 -0.27 4.34 14.70
C GLU A 30 -0.08 5.77 14.16
N LYS A 31 -1.02 6.26 13.35
CA LYS A 31 -1.07 7.67 12.88
C LYS A 31 -1.40 8.66 13.99
N ASN A 32 -2.32 8.32 14.90
CA ASN A 32 -2.75 9.20 15.99
C ASN A 32 -1.69 9.35 17.10
N MET A 33 -0.80 8.37 17.27
CA MET A 33 0.33 8.48 18.21
C MET A 33 1.31 9.61 17.84
N ILE A 34 1.33 10.09 16.59
CA ILE A 34 2.36 10.98 16.02
C ILE A 34 2.18 12.46 16.39
N LEU A 35 1.12 12.84 17.12
CA LEU A 35 0.82 14.25 17.44
C LEU A 35 1.71 14.88 18.55
N GLU A 36 2.64 14.11 19.14
CA GLU A 36 3.69 14.66 20.01
C GLU A 36 5.04 14.24 19.43
N ASP A 37 5.86 15.23 19.10
CA ASP A 37 7.08 15.16 18.28
C ASP A 37 8.22 14.44 19.04
N GLU A 38 8.17 13.11 19.12
CA GLU A 38 9.22 12.30 19.75
C GLU A 38 9.80 11.26 18.77
N ASN A 39 11.09 11.36 18.49
CA ASN A 39 11.90 10.40 17.70
C ASN A 39 11.67 8.93 18.12
N LEU A 40 11.36 8.68 19.41
CA LEU A 40 11.06 7.35 19.94
C LEU A 40 9.82 6.71 19.29
N LYS A 41 8.80 7.50 18.93
CA LYS A 41 7.60 6.99 18.27
C LYS A 41 7.92 6.53 16.85
N TYR A 42 8.76 7.26 16.12
CA TYR A 42 9.22 6.83 14.78
C TYR A 42 10.04 5.54 14.84
N ILE A 43 10.89 5.36 15.86
CA ILE A 43 11.58 4.09 16.12
C ILE A 43 10.56 2.97 16.34
N TYR A 44 9.55 3.19 17.18
CA TYR A 44 8.51 2.20 17.44
C TYR A 44 7.72 1.82 16.17
N ILE A 45 7.29 2.82 15.38
CA ILE A 45 6.55 2.59 14.13
C ILE A 45 7.42 1.81 13.14
N GLY A 46 8.70 2.18 12.98
CA GLY A 46 9.63 1.44 12.12
C GLY A 46 9.81 -0.01 12.55
N MET A 47 9.94 -0.25 13.85
CA MET A 47 10.06 -1.59 14.43
C MET A 47 8.80 -2.43 14.18
N ILE A 48 7.62 -1.87 14.43
CA ILE A 48 6.34 -2.58 14.25
C ILE A 48 6.05 -2.81 12.77
N HIS A 49 6.33 -1.85 11.90
CA HIS A 49 6.21 -2.01 10.45
C HIS A 49 7.04 -3.21 9.95
N MET A 50 8.28 -3.29 10.41
CA MET A 50 9.16 -4.42 10.10
C MET A 50 8.57 -5.74 10.62
N LEU A 51 8.10 -5.79 11.87
CA LEU A 51 7.63 -7.03 12.51
C LEU A 51 6.26 -7.49 12.03
N LYS A 52 5.42 -6.59 11.54
CA LYS A 52 4.10 -6.92 10.98
C LYS A 52 4.15 -7.25 9.48
N GLY A 53 5.18 -6.80 8.76
CA GLY A 53 5.39 -7.11 7.34
C GLY A 53 5.70 -8.59 7.10
N TYR A 54 4.70 -9.35 6.66
CA TYR A 54 4.84 -10.80 6.43
C TYR A 54 5.85 -11.11 5.32
N ASP A 55 5.94 -10.27 4.31
CA ASP A 55 6.93 -10.28 3.22
C ASP A 55 8.36 -10.08 3.76
N HIS A 56 8.56 -9.10 4.64
CA HIS A 56 9.83 -8.89 5.34
C HIS A 56 10.23 -10.12 6.17
N LEU A 57 9.29 -10.68 6.94
CA LEU A 57 9.55 -11.87 7.75
C LEU A 57 9.86 -13.10 6.90
N LEU A 58 9.18 -13.29 5.76
CA LEU A 58 9.46 -14.38 4.83
C LEU A 58 10.83 -14.22 4.17
N PHE A 59 11.18 -12.99 3.77
CA PHE A 59 12.51 -12.67 3.24
C PHE A 59 13.61 -12.98 4.27
N LEU A 60 13.45 -12.50 5.51
CA LEU A 60 14.40 -12.76 6.58
C LEU A 60 14.51 -14.24 6.93
N LEU A 61 13.39 -14.97 6.97
CA LEU A 61 13.41 -16.41 7.18
C LEU A 61 14.23 -17.12 6.09
N GLY A 62 14.08 -16.70 4.83
CA GLY A 62 14.93 -17.14 3.72
C GLY A 62 16.42 -16.82 3.95
N ILE A 63 16.74 -15.60 4.35
CA ILE A 63 18.11 -15.17 4.68
C ILE A 63 18.71 -16.04 5.79
N VAL A 64 17.95 -16.36 6.84
CA VAL A 64 18.45 -17.16 7.97
C VAL A 64 18.96 -18.53 7.56
N PHE A 65 18.42 -19.13 6.48
CA PHE A 65 18.94 -20.39 5.94
C PHE A 65 20.28 -20.28 5.19
N LEU A 66 20.74 -19.06 4.87
CA LEU A 66 22.04 -18.75 4.23
C LEU A 66 23.10 -18.26 5.23
N ILE A 67 22.70 -17.94 6.46
CA ILE A 67 23.61 -17.44 7.50
C ILE A 67 24.62 -18.54 7.88
N LYS A 68 25.90 -18.17 7.84
CA LYS A 68 27.03 -19.03 8.23
C LYS A 68 27.55 -18.70 9.63
N ASN A 69 27.62 -17.41 9.96
CA ASN A 69 28.13 -16.89 11.22
C ASN A 69 27.54 -15.48 11.48
N ILE A 70 27.72 -14.96 12.71
CA ILE A 70 27.18 -13.67 13.15
C ILE A 70 27.67 -12.50 12.27
N SER A 71 28.95 -12.49 11.88
CA SER A 71 29.49 -11.44 10.98
C SER A 71 28.76 -11.40 9.64
N HIS A 72 28.41 -12.55 9.07
CA HIS A 72 27.63 -12.61 7.84
C HIS A 72 26.22 -12.05 8.04
N ILE A 73 25.60 -12.25 9.21
CA ILE A 73 24.30 -11.64 9.55
C ILE A 73 24.40 -10.12 9.49
N VAL A 74 25.35 -9.55 10.24
CA VAL A 74 25.53 -8.10 10.33
C VAL A 74 25.75 -7.51 8.94
N LYS A 75 26.60 -8.13 8.10
CA LYS A 75 26.82 -7.67 6.72
C LYS A 75 25.55 -7.64 5.88
N LEU A 76 24.68 -8.65 6.00
CA LEU A 76 23.44 -8.73 5.22
C LEU A 76 22.42 -7.70 5.70
N ILE A 77 22.23 -7.56 7.02
CA ILE A 77 21.32 -6.56 7.59
C ILE A 77 21.79 -5.16 7.22
N THR A 78 23.06 -4.83 7.48
CA THR A 78 23.61 -3.52 7.15
C THR A 78 23.51 -3.22 5.66
N ALA A 79 23.78 -4.19 4.77
CA ALA A 79 23.61 -4.00 3.34
C ALA A 79 22.15 -3.69 2.96
N PHE A 80 21.19 -4.42 3.53
CA PHE A 80 19.76 -4.15 3.31
C PHE A 80 19.38 -2.75 3.82
N THR A 81 19.70 -2.44 5.08
CA THR A 81 19.34 -1.17 5.73
C THR A 81 19.98 0.02 5.02
N LEU A 82 21.22 -0.11 4.54
CA LEU A 82 21.88 0.92 3.74
C LEU A 82 21.14 1.16 2.42
N GLY A 83 20.86 0.10 1.65
CA GLY A 83 20.11 0.23 0.39
C GLY A 83 18.73 0.84 0.62
N HIS A 84 18.01 0.33 1.61
CA HIS A 84 16.69 0.83 2.01
C HIS A 84 16.71 2.31 2.38
N SER A 85 17.66 2.71 3.23
CA SER A 85 17.76 4.10 3.69
C SER A 85 18.07 5.06 2.54
N ILE A 86 18.94 4.66 1.60
CA ILE A 86 19.32 5.48 0.44
C ILE A 86 18.08 5.84 -0.38
N THR A 87 17.30 4.86 -0.80
CA THR A 87 16.13 5.11 -1.65
C THR A 87 14.96 5.71 -0.89
N LEU A 88 14.77 5.36 0.39
CA LEU A 88 13.75 5.98 1.23
C LEU A 88 13.97 7.48 1.38
N ILE A 89 15.19 7.89 1.76
CA ILE A 89 15.55 9.30 1.91
C ILE A 89 15.43 10.01 0.56
N PHE A 90 16.03 9.45 -0.49
CA PHE A 90 16.06 10.04 -1.81
C PHE A 90 14.64 10.23 -2.38
N ALA A 91 13.79 9.20 -2.35
CA ALA A 91 12.44 9.26 -2.88
C ALA A 91 11.54 10.17 -2.04
N THR A 92 11.71 10.19 -0.71
CA THR A 92 10.93 11.07 0.17
C THR A 92 11.25 12.54 -0.09
N ILE A 93 12.53 12.92 -0.13
CA ILE A 93 12.95 14.31 -0.36
C ILE A 93 12.55 14.80 -1.75
N ASN A 94 12.71 13.95 -2.78
CA ASN A 94 12.40 14.32 -4.15
C ASN A 94 10.93 14.07 -4.53
N SER A 95 10.08 13.66 -3.57
CA SER A 95 8.66 13.35 -3.80
C SER A 95 8.44 12.38 -4.97
N ILE A 96 9.32 11.39 -5.11
CA ILE A 96 9.21 10.37 -6.14
C ILE A 96 8.08 9.43 -5.75
N GLN A 97 7.12 9.26 -6.67
CA GLN A 97 6.01 8.33 -6.52
C GLN A 97 6.13 7.25 -7.59
N VAL A 98 6.14 6.00 -7.14
CA VAL A 98 6.13 4.81 -8.00
C VAL A 98 4.89 4.01 -7.65
N ASN A 99 4.29 3.35 -8.65
CA ASN A 99 3.11 2.54 -8.41
C ASN A 99 3.40 1.46 -7.36
N SER A 100 2.63 1.46 -6.26
CA SER A 100 2.84 0.56 -5.13
C SER A 100 2.74 -0.91 -5.55
N TYR A 101 1.80 -1.28 -6.41
CA TYR A 101 1.67 -2.66 -6.89
C TYR A 101 2.93 -3.17 -7.61
N ILE A 102 3.60 -2.30 -8.38
CA ILE A 102 4.88 -2.67 -9.02
C ILE A 102 5.96 -2.89 -7.96
N ILE A 103 6.06 -2.01 -6.97
CA ILE A 103 7.06 -2.14 -5.91
C ILE A 103 6.81 -3.40 -5.08
N GLU A 104 5.58 -3.60 -4.60
CA GLU A 104 5.15 -4.76 -3.81
C GLU A 104 5.34 -6.07 -4.58
N SER A 105 5.07 -6.09 -5.89
CA SER A 105 5.36 -7.27 -6.73
C SER A 105 6.86 -7.58 -6.80
N THR A 106 7.70 -6.55 -6.82
CA THR A 106 9.16 -6.70 -6.86
C THR A 106 9.73 -7.12 -5.49
N ILE A 107 9.13 -6.63 -4.40
CA ILE A 107 9.41 -7.10 -3.03
C ILE A 107 9.04 -8.58 -2.91
N ALA A 108 7.85 -9.00 -3.36
CA ALA A 108 7.45 -10.40 -3.37
C ALA A 108 8.40 -11.27 -4.24
N PHE A 109 8.87 -10.75 -5.37
CA PHE A 109 9.89 -11.41 -6.19
C PHE A 109 11.22 -11.61 -5.43
N SER A 110 11.61 -10.68 -4.56
CA SER A 110 12.80 -10.85 -3.71
C SER A 110 12.70 -12.06 -2.78
N VAL A 111 11.50 -12.35 -2.27
CA VAL A 111 11.19 -13.53 -1.46
C VAL A 111 11.33 -14.81 -2.29
N CYS A 112 10.84 -14.80 -3.54
CA CYS A 112 11.05 -15.91 -4.47
C CYS A 112 12.54 -16.13 -4.74
N TYR A 113 13.29 -15.06 -5.01
CA TYR A 113 14.71 -15.13 -5.31
C TYR A 113 15.48 -15.78 -4.16
N ILE A 114 15.26 -15.35 -2.91
CA ILE A 114 16.02 -15.88 -1.78
C ILE A 114 15.73 -17.37 -1.54
N ALA A 115 14.46 -17.78 -1.69
CA ALA A 115 14.07 -19.18 -1.61
C ALA A 115 14.70 -20.02 -2.73
N PHE A 116 14.73 -19.48 -3.96
CA PHE A 116 15.34 -20.15 -5.12
C PHE A 116 16.85 -20.34 -4.96
N VAL A 117 17.56 -19.34 -4.40
CA VAL A 117 18.97 -19.46 -4.01
C VAL A 117 19.15 -20.56 -2.97
N ASN A 118 18.33 -20.60 -1.92
CA ASN A 118 18.40 -21.64 -0.89
C ASN A 118 18.18 -23.06 -1.42
N LEU A 119 17.37 -23.21 -2.46
CA LEU A 119 17.08 -24.51 -3.12
C LEU A 119 18.17 -24.94 -4.12
N LYS A 120 19.19 -24.10 -4.32
CA LYS A 120 20.20 -24.23 -5.37
C LYS A 120 19.59 -24.23 -6.78
N GLY A 121 18.54 -23.45 -6.99
CA GLY A 121 17.81 -23.39 -8.25
C GLY A 121 18.70 -22.97 -9.43
N PHE A 122 19.54 -21.93 -9.24
CA PHE A 122 20.48 -21.46 -10.26
C PHE A 122 21.46 -22.55 -10.73
N GLU A 123 22.03 -23.30 -9.80
CA GLU A 123 22.97 -24.37 -10.10
C GLU A 123 22.28 -25.55 -10.79
N LYS A 124 21.09 -25.95 -10.31
CA LYS A 124 20.38 -27.13 -10.81
C LYS A 124 19.69 -26.92 -12.15
N LEU A 125 19.11 -25.75 -12.40
CA LEU A 125 18.30 -25.48 -13.59
C LEU A 125 19.10 -24.81 -14.71
N PHE A 126 20.08 -23.98 -14.35
CA PHE A 126 20.78 -23.14 -15.31
C PHE A 126 22.31 -23.37 -15.32
N ASN A 127 22.85 -24.19 -14.42
CA ASN A 127 24.28 -24.42 -14.25
C ASN A 127 25.11 -23.14 -14.06
N ILE A 128 24.51 -22.12 -13.41
CA ILE A 128 25.17 -20.85 -13.08
C ILE A 128 25.18 -20.64 -11.56
N LYS A 129 26.11 -19.81 -11.09
CA LYS A 129 26.14 -19.36 -9.70
C LYS A 129 25.25 -18.11 -9.54
N PRO A 130 24.52 -17.98 -8.42
CA PRO A 130 23.77 -16.76 -8.13
C PRO A 130 24.72 -15.58 -7.90
N LEU A 131 24.19 -14.36 -8.01
CA LEU A 131 24.90 -13.13 -7.63
C LEU A 131 25.33 -13.19 -6.16
N ASN A 132 26.39 -12.46 -5.80
CA ASN A 132 26.81 -12.30 -4.41
C ASN A 132 25.61 -11.87 -3.54
N ILE A 133 25.34 -12.63 -2.49
CA ILE A 133 24.15 -12.43 -1.67
C ILE A 133 24.10 -11.07 -0.99
N VAL A 134 25.25 -10.49 -0.60
CA VAL A 134 25.31 -9.16 0.03
C VAL A 134 24.91 -8.08 -0.99
N VAL A 135 25.41 -8.19 -2.22
CA VAL A 135 25.04 -7.27 -3.31
C VAL A 135 23.55 -7.39 -3.61
N MET A 136 23.02 -8.60 -3.70
CA MET A 136 21.59 -8.80 -3.97
C MET A 136 20.71 -8.23 -2.86
N VAL A 137 21.07 -8.45 -1.59
CA VAL A 137 20.33 -7.94 -0.44
C VAL A 137 20.38 -6.41 -0.40
N PHE A 138 21.51 -5.79 -0.76
CA PHE A 138 21.59 -4.34 -0.95
C PHE A 138 20.63 -3.85 -2.05
N LEU A 139 20.61 -4.50 -3.22
CA LEU A 139 19.70 -4.15 -4.32
C LEU A 139 18.23 -4.30 -3.93
N PHE A 140 17.87 -5.35 -3.20
CA PHE A 140 16.52 -5.49 -2.65
C PHE A 140 16.20 -4.42 -1.63
N GLY A 141 17.16 -4.05 -0.77
CA GLY A 141 17.02 -2.90 0.13
C GLY A 141 16.63 -1.63 -0.63
N LEU A 142 17.31 -1.30 -1.73
CA LEU A 142 16.98 -0.14 -2.58
C LEU A 142 15.50 -0.18 -3.02
N ILE A 143 15.00 -1.33 -3.45
CA ILE A 143 13.61 -1.45 -3.93
C ILE A 143 12.62 -1.30 -2.78
N HIS A 144 12.90 -1.91 -1.62
CA HIS A 144 12.03 -1.82 -0.45
C HIS A 144 11.90 -0.39 0.08
N GLY A 145 13.00 0.37 0.09
CA GLY A 145 12.98 1.77 0.53
C GLY A 145 12.06 2.66 -0.32
N LEU A 146 11.87 2.32 -1.61
CA LEU A 146 10.89 3.00 -2.46
C LEU A 146 9.45 2.73 -2.03
N GLY A 147 9.12 1.51 -1.62
CA GLY A 147 7.77 1.11 -1.21
C GLY A 147 7.24 1.91 -0.02
N LEU A 148 8.13 2.12 0.95
CA LEU A 148 7.80 2.87 2.15
C LEU A 148 7.81 4.39 1.95
N SER A 149 8.54 4.91 0.96
CA SER A 149 8.64 6.37 0.73
C SER A 149 7.28 7.02 0.52
N SER A 150 6.37 6.36 -0.19
CA SER A 150 5.01 6.84 -0.44
C SER A 150 4.16 6.90 0.83
N ILE A 151 4.46 6.08 1.85
CA ILE A 151 3.81 6.11 3.15
C ILE A 151 4.39 7.26 3.98
N LEU A 152 5.71 7.45 4.00
CA LEU A 152 6.34 8.52 4.77
C LEU A 152 5.95 9.92 4.26
N GLN A 153 5.81 10.09 2.94
CA GLN A 153 5.33 11.34 2.32
C GLN A 153 3.90 11.73 2.77
N GLN A 154 3.10 10.81 3.30
CA GLN A 154 1.73 11.08 3.76
C GLN A 154 1.65 11.63 5.19
N PHE A 155 2.74 11.58 5.97
CA PHE A 155 2.73 12.15 7.31
C PHE A 155 2.94 13.67 7.25
N PRO A 156 2.28 14.44 8.13
CA PRO A 156 2.48 15.89 8.25
C PRO A 156 3.86 16.16 8.89
N LEU A 157 4.92 15.97 8.11
CA LEU A 157 6.29 16.15 8.56
C LEU A 157 6.64 17.64 8.48
N LYS A 158 6.92 18.26 9.62
CA LYS A 158 7.59 19.58 9.62
C LYS A 158 8.92 19.40 8.90
N SER A 159 9.18 20.23 7.89
CA SER A 159 10.36 20.12 7.03
C SER A 159 11.69 20.10 7.81
N GLU A 160 11.74 20.73 8.98
CA GLU A 160 12.92 20.78 9.84
C GLU A 160 13.25 19.44 10.56
N SER A 161 12.27 18.57 10.82
CA SER A 161 12.48 17.27 11.51
C SER A 161 12.39 16.04 10.59
N LEU A 162 12.07 16.23 9.30
CA LEU A 162 11.88 15.16 8.31
C LEU A 162 13.04 14.14 8.30
N LEU A 163 14.28 14.61 8.18
CA LEU A 163 15.45 13.74 8.11
C LEU A 163 15.67 12.96 9.41
N SER A 164 15.48 13.62 10.57
CA SER A 164 15.57 12.97 11.89
C SER A 164 14.54 11.86 12.00
N ASN A 165 13.29 12.12 11.59
CA ASN A 165 12.20 11.16 11.65
C ASN A 165 12.45 9.94 10.74
N ILE A 166 12.99 10.16 9.53
CA ILE A 166 13.38 9.07 8.62
C ILE A 166 14.50 8.22 9.23
N ILE A 167 15.51 8.86 9.84
CA ILE A 167 16.60 8.15 10.51
C ILE A 167 16.07 7.34 11.69
N SER A 168 15.25 7.94 12.55
CA SER A 168 14.60 7.25 13.67
C SER A 168 13.74 6.06 13.21
N PHE A 169 12.99 6.22 12.13
CA PHE A 169 12.24 5.12 11.53
C PHE A 169 13.14 3.97 11.08
N ASN A 170 14.24 4.25 10.38
CA ASN A 170 15.19 3.24 9.92
C ASN A 170 15.89 2.51 11.07
N VAL A 171 16.21 3.22 12.16
CA VAL A 171 16.70 2.60 13.40
C VAL A 171 15.67 1.62 13.95
N GLY A 172 14.39 2.00 13.94
CA GLY A 172 13.28 1.10 14.26
C GLY A 172 13.27 -0.18 13.42
N ILE A 173 13.39 -0.06 12.09
CA ILE A 173 13.46 -1.21 11.19
C ILE A 173 14.62 -2.13 11.57
N GLU A 174 15.82 -1.58 11.76
CA GLU A 174 17.01 -2.37 12.08
C GLU A 174 16.84 -3.14 13.39
N ILE A 175 16.27 -2.50 14.42
CA ILE A 175 15.92 -3.14 15.69
C ILE A 175 14.93 -4.30 15.46
N GLY A 176 13.85 -4.06 14.71
CA GLY A 176 12.88 -5.09 14.36
C GLY A 176 13.52 -6.28 13.64
N GLN A 177 14.36 -6.01 12.64
CA GLN A 177 15.06 -7.05 11.86
C GLN A 177 15.98 -7.89 12.74
N LEU A 178 16.73 -7.26 13.64
CA LEU A 178 17.62 -7.94 14.58
C LEU A 178 16.83 -8.85 15.53
N ILE A 179 15.70 -8.37 16.08
CA ILE A 179 14.81 -9.17 16.93
C ILE A 179 14.28 -10.38 16.17
N ALA A 180 13.74 -10.18 14.96
CA ALA A 180 13.17 -11.24 14.14
C ALA A 180 14.23 -12.30 13.78
N ILE A 181 15.41 -11.87 13.29
CA ILE A 181 16.51 -12.77 12.96
C ILE A 181 16.97 -13.53 14.20
N PHE A 182 17.12 -12.89 15.35
CA PHE A 182 17.55 -13.54 16.57
C PHE A 182 16.62 -14.69 16.96
N ILE A 183 15.31 -14.44 16.98
CA ILE A 183 14.28 -15.44 17.29
C ILE A 183 14.29 -16.59 16.26
N MET A 184 14.29 -16.26 14.97
CA MET A 184 14.31 -17.25 13.89
C MET A 184 15.58 -18.11 13.92
N TYR A 185 16.73 -17.49 14.13
CA TYR A 185 18.03 -18.16 14.18
C TYR A 185 18.14 -19.08 15.41
N MET A 186 17.70 -18.64 16.59
CA MET A 186 17.66 -19.48 17.80
C MET A 186 16.75 -20.69 17.61
N THR A 187 15.57 -20.48 17.03
CA THR A 187 14.61 -21.56 16.73
C THR A 187 15.20 -22.57 15.75
N LEU A 188 15.75 -22.10 14.63
CA LEU A 188 16.38 -22.96 13.63
C LEU A 188 17.61 -23.69 14.15
N SER A 189 18.39 -23.06 15.03
CA SER A 189 19.58 -23.69 15.64
C SER A 189 19.24 -24.88 16.52
N LYS A 190 18.07 -24.87 17.17
CA LYS A 190 17.54 -26.05 17.89
C LYS A 190 17.12 -27.15 16.91
N ILE A 191 16.44 -26.78 15.82
CA ILE A 191 15.93 -27.73 14.81
C ILE A 191 17.07 -28.39 14.02
N LYS A 192 18.20 -27.68 13.81
CA LYS A 192 19.41 -28.18 13.12
C LYS A 192 19.97 -29.48 13.70
N LYS A 193 19.69 -29.77 14.98
CA LYS A 193 20.19 -30.98 15.67
C LYS A 193 19.46 -32.26 15.25
N TYR A 194 18.30 -32.16 14.60
CA TYR A 194 17.49 -33.32 14.21
C TYR A 194 17.80 -33.75 12.77
N SER A 195 17.72 -35.05 12.50
CA SER A 195 17.98 -35.64 11.18
C SER A 195 17.02 -35.15 10.08
N ILE A 196 15.82 -34.67 10.48
CA ILE A 196 14.81 -34.12 9.55
C ILE A 196 15.14 -32.71 9.04
N TYR A 197 16.18 -32.05 9.57
CA TYR A 197 16.48 -30.64 9.27
C TYR A 197 16.62 -30.33 7.79
N ASN A 198 17.27 -31.20 7.01
CA ASN A 198 17.45 -30.98 5.58
C ASN A 198 16.12 -31.00 4.81
N THR A 199 15.26 -31.96 5.13
CA THR A 199 13.90 -32.03 4.55
C THR A 199 13.10 -30.80 4.96
N PHE A 200 13.14 -30.44 6.24
CA PHE A 200 12.46 -29.25 6.76
C PHE A 200 12.91 -27.97 6.03
N LYS A 201 14.23 -27.76 5.89
CA LYS A 201 14.79 -26.61 5.16
C LYS A 201 14.28 -26.54 3.73
N ILE A 202 14.30 -27.67 3.00
CA ILE A 202 13.83 -27.72 1.61
C ILE A 202 12.33 -27.40 1.55
N SER A 203 11.52 -28.05 2.38
CA SER A 203 10.07 -27.83 2.42
C SER A 203 9.70 -26.38 2.71
N ILE A 204 10.34 -25.76 3.71
CA ILE A 204 10.09 -24.35 4.05
C ILE A 204 10.50 -23.43 2.91
N ASN A 205 11.62 -23.67 2.24
CA ASN A 205 12.01 -22.82 1.10
C ASN A 205 11.09 -23.01 -0.12
N ILE A 206 10.55 -24.21 -0.35
CA ILE A 206 9.51 -24.41 -1.36
C ILE A 206 8.26 -23.60 -0.99
N LEU A 207 7.84 -23.64 0.27
CA LEU A 207 6.68 -22.88 0.74
C LEU A 207 6.89 -21.36 0.59
N ILE A 208 8.06 -20.85 1.00
CA ILE A 208 8.42 -19.43 0.84
C ILE A 208 8.38 -19.03 -0.64
N TYR A 209 8.93 -19.87 -1.53
CA TYR A 209 8.90 -19.62 -2.98
C TYR A 209 7.47 -19.56 -3.53
N LEU A 210 6.61 -20.52 -3.16
CA LEU A 210 5.22 -20.55 -3.60
C LEU A 210 4.41 -19.37 -3.06
N ILE A 211 4.60 -19.00 -1.78
CA ILE A 211 3.95 -17.83 -1.20
C ILE A 211 4.40 -16.55 -1.92
N GLY A 212 5.70 -16.39 -2.17
CA GLY A 212 6.22 -15.26 -2.93
C GLY A 212 5.62 -15.16 -4.34
N LEU A 213 5.43 -16.29 -5.03
CA LEU A 213 4.78 -16.30 -6.34
C LEU A 213 3.32 -15.88 -6.26
N VAL A 214 2.58 -16.37 -5.26
CA VAL A 214 1.18 -15.97 -5.03
C VAL A 214 1.08 -14.47 -4.74
N LEU A 215 1.93 -13.95 -3.85
CA LEU A 215 1.96 -12.52 -3.53
C LEU A 215 2.31 -11.68 -4.77
N CYS A 216 3.32 -12.08 -5.53
CA CYS A 216 3.71 -11.39 -6.76
C CYS A 216 2.56 -11.39 -7.79
N TYR A 217 1.90 -12.52 -7.98
CA TYR A 217 0.73 -12.64 -8.87
C TYR A 217 -0.41 -11.72 -8.43
N ILE A 218 -0.77 -11.72 -7.13
CA ILE A 218 -1.81 -10.83 -6.59
C ILE A 218 -1.47 -9.37 -6.86
N GLN A 219 -0.23 -8.95 -6.65
CA GLN A 219 0.17 -7.55 -6.89
C GLN A 219 0.17 -7.19 -8.38
N ILE A 220 0.59 -8.10 -9.27
CA ILE A 220 0.50 -7.88 -10.71
C ILE A 220 -0.96 -7.83 -11.17
N GLU A 221 -1.81 -8.72 -10.67
CA GLU A 221 -3.25 -8.70 -10.97
C GLU A 221 -3.90 -7.40 -10.48
N ASN A 222 -3.57 -6.94 -9.27
CA ASN A 222 -4.00 -5.66 -8.75
C ASN A 222 -3.47 -4.48 -9.58
N TYR A 223 -2.22 -4.55 -10.04
CA TYR A 223 -1.67 -3.58 -10.98
C TYR A 223 -2.47 -3.56 -12.28
N LEU A 224 -2.70 -4.73 -12.88
CA LEU A 224 -3.45 -4.86 -14.12
C LEU A 224 -4.90 -4.45 -13.95
N THR A 225 -5.53 -4.68 -12.80
CA THR A 225 -6.93 -4.32 -12.50
C THR A 225 -7.09 -2.86 -12.07
N SER A 226 -6.03 -2.24 -11.54
CA SER A 226 -6.02 -0.81 -11.23
C SER A 226 -5.61 0.03 -12.45
N SER A 227 -4.75 -0.49 -13.32
CA SER A 227 -4.35 0.13 -14.59
C SER A 227 -5.33 -0.15 -15.72
N SER A 228 -5.97 -1.32 -15.73
CA SER A 228 -7.24 -1.50 -16.42
C SER A 228 -8.29 -0.79 -15.59
N SER A 229 -8.49 0.48 -15.93
CA SER A 229 -9.75 1.15 -15.65
C SER A 229 -10.90 0.15 -15.85
N PRO A 230 -11.95 0.13 -15.00
CA PRO A 230 -13.17 -0.57 -15.39
C PRO A 230 -13.47 -0.10 -16.80
N LYS A 231 -13.58 -1.04 -17.76
CA LYS A 231 -13.86 -0.81 -19.20
C LYS A 231 -14.17 0.66 -19.39
N VAL A 232 -13.20 1.42 -19.90
CA VAL A 232 -13.42 2.81 -20.30
C VAL A 232 -14.71 2.78 -21.12
N LEU A 233 -15.82 3.15 -20.50
CA LEU A 233 -16.92 3.77 -21.20
C LEU A 233 -16.19 4.87 -21.94
N LYS A 234 -16.12 4.73 -23.28
CA LYS A 234 -15.53 5.65 -24.26
C LYS A 234 -15.25 6.98 -23.59
N GLU A 235 -14.02 7.53 -23.64
CA GLU A 235 -13.75 8.92 -23.22
C GLU A 235 -14.91 9.83 -23.64
N GLU A 236 -15.87 10.02 -22.73
CA GLU A 236 -16.97 10.94 -22.92
C GLU A 236 -16.31 12.26 -22.57
N LYS A 237 -16.17 13.14 -23.57
CA LYS A 237 -15.59 14.47 -23.40
C LYS A 237 -16.36 15.20 -22.30
N TYR A 238 -15.84 15.17 -21.07
CA TYR A 238 -16.32 16.04 -20.01
C TYR A 238 -15.94 17.48 -20.37
N LYS A 239 -16.93 18.38 -20.39
CA LYS A 239 -16.70 19.79 -20.74
C LYS A 239 -15.94 20.53 -19.66
N GLU A 240 -16.14 20.17 -18.40
CA GLU A 240 -15.51 20.82 -17.27
C GLU A 240 -14.86 19.82 -16.32
N ILE A 241 -13.67 20.18 -15.83
CA ILE A 241 -12.92 19.47 -14.81
C ILE A 241 -12.62 20.46 -13.69
N ILE A 242 -13.08 20.16 -12.49
CA ILE A 242 -13.00 21.02 -11.32
C ILE A 242 -12.22 20.29 -10.24
N THR A 243 -11.14 20.91 -9.78
CA THR A 243 -10.32 20.39 -8.68
C THR A 243 -10.66 21.13 -7.39
N ILE A 244 -10.98 20.38 -6.35
CA ILE A 244 -11.46 20.90 -5.07
C ILE A 244 -10.55 20.36 -3.97
N LYS A 245 -10.03 21.24 -3.11
CA LYS A 245 -9.32 20.85 -1.89
C LYS A 245 -10.31 20.83 -0.73
N LEU A 246 -10.42 19.70 -0.07
CA LEU A 246 -11.27 19.49 1.09
C LEU A 246 -10.40 19.23 2.33
N PRO A 247 -10.24 20.20 3.24
CA PRO A 247 -9.47 20.02 4.47
C PRO A 247 -9.91 18.82 5.32
N ALA A 248 -9.03 18.39 6.22
CA ALA A 248 -9.35 17.39 7.23
C ALA A 248 -10.53 17.84 8.11
N HIS A 249 -11.40 16.90 8.49
CA HIS A 249 -12.58 17.14 9.34
C HIS A 249 -13.47 18.30 8.86
N SER A 250 -13.52 18.51 7.54
CA SER A 250 -14.32 19.57 6.93
C SER A 250 -15.36 19.02 5.97
N GLU A 251 -16.33 19.86 5.68
CA GLU A 251 -17.41 19.59 4.75
C GLU A 251 -17.43 20.66 3.66
N LEU A 252 -17.90 20.26 2.48
CA LEU A 252 -18.07 21.16 1.36
C LEU A 252 -19.30 20.77 0.57
N GLU A 253 -20.06 21.78 0.20
CA GLU A 253 -21.15 21.65 -0.75
C GLU A 253 -20.76 22.26 -2.10
N PHE A 254 -21.00 21.52 -3.18
CA PHE A 254 -20.80 21.99 -4.55
C PHE A 254 -22.09 21.84 -5.34
N LYS A 255 -22.62 22.95 -5.86
CA LYS A 255 -23.90 23.00 -6.56
C LYS A 255 -23.75 23.56 -7.97
N VAL A 256 -24.59 23.01 -8.86
CA VAL A 256 -24.86 23.53 -10.19
C VAL A 256 -26.35 23.84 -10.31
N TRP A 257 -26.69 24.80 -11.16
CA TRP A 257 -28.08 25.08 -11.50
C TRP A 257 -28.50 24.29 -12.73
N MET A 258 -29.67 23.65 -12.67
CA MET A 258 -30.24 22.90 -13.79
C MET A 258 -31.68 23.34 -14.06
N ASP A 259 -32.04 23.38 -15.35
CA ASP A 259 -33.43 23.54 -15.78
C ASP A 259 -34.09 22.15 -15.92
N ILE A 260 -35.42 22.09 -15.84
CA ILE A 260 -36.17 20.84 -15.93
C ILE A 260 -35.91 20.10 -17.25
N GLY A 261 -35.75 18.78 -17.18
CA GLY A 261 -35.48 17.91 -18.32
C GLY A 261 -34.05 17.98 -18.85
N LYS A 262 -33.17 18.80 -18.26
CA LYS A 262 -31.76 18.89 -18.64
C LYS A 262 -30.95 17.76 -18.02
N GLU A 263 -29.94 17.33 -18.77
CA GLU A 263 -29.08 16.22 -18.41
C GLU A 263 -27.76 16.71 -17.82
N LEU A 264 -27.33 16.03 -16.75
CA LEU A 264 -25.99 16.17 -16.17
C LEU A 264 -25.36 14.79 -16.05
N LYS A 265 -24.21 14.63 -16.69
CA LYS A 265 -23.30 13.51 -16.49
C LYS A 265 -22.18 13.95 -15.58
N TYR A 266 -21.83 13.11 -14.62
CA TYR A 266 -20.78 13.42 -13.67
C TYR A 266 -19.89 12.21 -13.39
N SER A 267 -18.65 12.51 -13.02
CA SER A 267 -17.76 11.56 -12.37
C SER A 267 -16.88 12.33 -11.39
N TRP A 268 -16.70 11.80 -10.19
CA TRP A 268 -15.72 12.34 -9.27
C TRP A 268 -14.90 11.23 -8.63
N TYR A 269 -13.68 11.57 -8.24
CA TYR A 269 -12.81 10.72 -7.44
C TYR A 269 -11.93 11.57 -6.52
N SER A 270 -11.48 10.97 -5.44
CA SER A 270 -10.49 11.52 -4.51
C SER A 270 -9.14 10.82 -4.66
N ASP A 271 -8.15 11.26 -3.89
CA ASP A 271 -6.85 10.62 -3.64
C ASP A 271 -6.97 9.33 -2.80
N ASN A 272 -7.94 8.48 -3.11
CA ASN A 272 -8.33 7.26 -2.40
C ASN A 272 -8.93 7.45 -0.99
N THR A 273 -9.04 8.69 -0.48
CA THR A 273 -9.79 8.97 0.75
C THR A 273 -11.27 8.72 0.54
N LYS A 274 -11.87 7.85 1.36
CA LYS A 274 -13.32 7.65 1.35
C LYS A 274 -14.00 8.87 1.96
N LEU A 275 -14.88 9.50 1.20
CA LEU A 275 -15.69 10.63 1.63
C LEU A 275 -17.12 10.15 1.82
N HIS A 276 -17.75 10.59 2.91
CA HIS A 276 -19.20 10.57 2.97
C HIS A 276 -19.70 11.58 1.94
N TYR A 277 -20.63 11.18 1.08
CA TYR A 277 -21.23 12.07 0.11
C TYR A 277 -22.73 11.88 -0.02
N ASP A 278 -23.42 12.97 -0.29
CA ASP A 278 -24.82 12.96 -0.74
C ASP A 278 -24.94 13.80 -2.02
N PHE A 279 -25.29 13.13 -3.13
CA PHE A 279 -25.71 13.79 -4.36
C PHE A 279 -27.21 14.06 -4.31
N HIS A 280 -27.58 15.33 -4.25
CA HIS A 280 -28.95 15.76 -3.98
C HIS A 280 -29.37 16.94 -4.87
N GLY A 281 -30.66 17.29 -4.83
CA GLY A 281 -31.20 18.44 -5.53
C GLY A 281 -32.24 19.20 -4.72
N GLU A 282 -32.23 20.52 -4.87
CA GLU A 282 -33.11 21.48 -4.21
C GLU A 282 -33.93 22.21 -5.28
N PRO A 283 -35.25 21.97 -5.36
CA PRO A 283 -36.12 22.72 -6.25
C PRO A 283 -36.04 24.23 -5.95
N ALA A 284 -36.02 25.07 -6.99
CA ALA A 284 -36.03 26.52 -6.85
C ALA A 284 -37.28 27.04 -6.09
N SER A 285 -38.36 26.26 -6.13
CA SER A 285 -39.62 26.51 -5.41
C SER A 285 -39.68 25.84 -4.04
N ALA A 286 -38.58 25.26 -3.54
CA ALA A 286 -38.56 24.57 -2.27
C ALA A 286 -38.89 25.52 -1.12
N VAL A 287 -39.82 25.08 -0.26
CA VAL A 287 -40.16 25.77 0.99
C VAL A 287 -39.44 25.05 2.13
N ASN A 288 -38.86 25.80 3.08
CA ASN A 288 -38.17 25.28 4.26
C ASN A 288 -36.96 24.36 3.99
N GLY A 289 -36.18 24.64 2.94
CA GLY A 289 -34.92 23.92 2.69
C GLY A 289 -35.08 22.46 2.28
N TYR A 290 -36.23 22.11 1.70
CA TYR A 290 -36.45 20.77 1.13
C TYR A 290 -35.43 20.43 0.04
N PHE A 291 -34.88 19.22 0.11
CA PHE A 291 -34.03 18.62 -0.91
C PHE A 291 -34.40 17.13 -1.13
N GLU A 292 -34.09 16.62 -2.32
CA GLU A 292 -34.20 15.21 -2.71
C GLU A 292 -32.79 14.62 -2.84
N SER A 293 -32.43 13.63 -2.02
CA SER A 293 -31.19 12.87 -2.17
C SER A 293 -31.35 11.85 -3.31
N PHE A 294 -30.48 11.93 -4.31
CA PHE A 294 -30.43 10.98 -5.42
C PHE A 294 -29.52 9.81 -5.10
N LYS A 295 -28.42 10.06 -4.37
CA LYS A 295 -27.44 9.03 -4.02
C LYS A 295 -26.56 9.45 -2.84
N GLU A 296 -26.60 8.66 -1.78
CA GLU A 296 -25.80 8.86 -0.58
C GLU A 296 -24.97 7.60 -0.26
N ASN A 297 -23.67 7.76 -0.03
CA ASN A 297 -22.78 6.66 0.34
C ASN A 297 -21.43 7.18 0.89
N THR A 298 -20.56 6.27 1.32
CA THR A 298 -19.16 6.55 1.67
C THR A 298 -18.21 5.84 0.69
N SER A 299 -17.56 6.59 -0.19
CA SER A 299 -16.68 6.08 -1.25
C SER A 299 -15.57 7.06 -1.59
N SER A 300 -14.52 6.61 -2.28
CA SER A 300 -13.46 7.47 -2.84
C SER A 300 -13.74 7.88 -4.29
N LYS A 301 -14.83 7.39 -4.88
CA LYS A 301 -15.25 7.73 -6.25
C LYS A 301 -16.73 7.47 -6.46
N ASP A 302 -17.33 8.22 -7.38
CA ASP A 302 -18.65 7.94 -7.92
C ASP A 302 -18.79 8.47 -9.36
N SER A 303 -19.77 7.94 -10.08
CA SER A 303 -20.14 8.46 -11.40
C SER A 303 -21.60 8.16 -11.68
N GLY A 304 -22.24 9.02 -12.46
CA GLY A 304 -23.63 8.85 -12.80
C GLY A 304 -24.09 9.83 -13.87
N LYS A 305 -25.38 9.71 -14.17
CA LYS A 305 -26.12 10.59 -15.07
C LYS A 305 -27.49 10.84 -14.46
N ILE A 306 -27.91 12.08 -14.45
CA ILE A 306 -29.24 12.50 -14.00
C ILE A 306 -29.91 13.35 -15.06
N VAL A 307 -31.23 13.22 -15.15
CA VAL A 307 -32.10 14.16 -15.86
C VAL A 307 -32.90 14.89 -14.79
N SER A 308 -32.79 16.21 -14.76
CA SER A 308 -33.39 17.01 -13.71
C SER A 308 -34.93 16.97 -13.78
N LYS A 309 -35.59 16.65 -12.68
CA LYS A 309 -37.06 16.61 -12.59
C LYS A 309 -37.69 17.97 -12.24
N PHE A 310 -36.87 18.94 -11.86
CA PHE A 310 -37.32 20.27 -11.43
C PHE A 310 -36.24 21.31 -11.72
N VAL A 311 -36.65 22.57 -11.91
CA VAL A 311 -35.68 23.67 -11.96
C VAL A 311 -35.11 23.87 -10.56
N GLY A 312 -33.78 23.93 -10.42
CA GLY A 312 -33.17 24.15 -9.12
C GLY A 312 -31.69 23.76 -9.03
N LYS A 313 -31.19 23.74 -7.79
CA LYS A 313 -29.79 23.39 -7.51
C LYS A 313 -29.64 21.88 -7.46
N HIS A 314 -28.58 21.36 -8.03
CA HIS A 314 -28.20 19.95 -7.97
C HIS A 314 -26.73 19.90 -7.61
N GLY A 315 -26.32 19.00 -6.72
CA GLY A 315 -24.97 19.08 -6.20
C GLY A 315 -24.60 17.97 -5.27
N TRP A 316 -23.33 18.02 -4.85
CA TRP A 316 -22.75 17.08 -3.92
C TRP A 316 -22.44 17.80 -2.63
N TYR A 317 -22.86 17.19 -1.54
CA TYR A 317 -22.25 17.40 -0.24
C TYR A 317 -21.15 16.35 -0.08
N TRP A 318 -19.95 16.78 0.30
CA TRP A 318 -18.85 15.90 0.69
C TRP A 318 -18.39 16.24 2.10
N ARG A 319 -18.22 15.21 2.93
CA ARG A 319 -17.60 15.32 4.25
C ARG A 319 -16.34 14.48 4.30
N ASN A 320 -15.25 15.14 4.68
CA ASN A 320 -13.97 14.50 4.91
C ASN A 320 -13.80 14.22 6.41
N ASP A 321 -14.17 13.01 6.83
CA ASP A 321 -13.98 12.56 8.21
C ASP A 321 -12.52 12.19 8.52
N SER A 322 -11.63 12.21 7.51
CA SER A 322 -10.21 11.92 7.69
C SER A 322 -9.44 13.09 8.30
N SER A 323 -8.28 12.77 8.86
CA SER A 323 -7.33 13.74 9.43
C SER A 323 -6.39 14.38 8.39
N LEU A 324 -6.55 14.06 7.11
CA LEU A 324 -5.71 14.59 6.02
C LEU A 324 -6.54 15.46 5.08
N LEU A 325 -5.89 16.44 4.45
CA LEU A 325 -6.48 17.17 3.33
C LEU A 325 -6.64 16.22 2.14
N THR A 326 -7.81 16.24 1.51
CA THR A 326 -8.10 15.45 0.31
C THR A 326 -8.35 16.35 -0.88
N THR A 327 -7.95 15.87 -2.06
CA THR A 327 -8.30 16.51 -3.34
C THR A 327 -9.40 15.72 -4.04
N ILE A 328 -10.50 16.40 -4.37
CA ILE A 328 -11.60 15.86 -5.20
C ILE A 328 -11.42 16.40 -6.63
N VAL A 329 -11.45 15.50 -7.61
CA VAL A 329 -11.54 15.85 -9.03
C VAL A 329 -12.95 15.55 -9.50
N LEU A 330 -13.74 16.59 -9.77
CA LEU A 330 -15.09 16.51 -10.29
C LEU A 330 -15.10 16.80 -11.79
N LYS A 331 -15.66 15.89 -12.58
CA LYS A 331 -15.81 16.00 -14.03
C LYS A 331 -17.30 16.10 -14.36
N LEU A 332 -17.66 17.09 -15.16
CA LEU A 332 -19.05 17.40 -15.50
C LEU A 332 -19.23 17.53 -17.02
N ASP A 333 -20.36 17.03 -17.51
CA ASP A 333 -20.84 17.25 -18.88
C ASP A 333 -22.37 17.36 -18.88
N GLY A 334 -22.90 18.10 -19.85
CA GLY A 334 -24.34 18.30 -20.01
C GLY A 334 -24.75 19.76 -20.09
N GLU A 335 -25.96 20.03 -19.61
CA GLU A 335 -26.62 21.34 -19.69
C GLU A 335 -26.92 21.86 -18.27
N TYR A 336 -25.99 22.63 -17.72
CA TYR A 336 -26.07 23.23 -16.38
C TYR A 336 -25.41 24.62 -16.37
N LYS A 337 -25.62 25.38 -15.29
CA LYS A 337 -24.92 26.64 -15.04
C LYS A 337 -24.15 26.53 -13.72
N LEU A 338 -22.85 26.86 -13.74
CA LEU A 338 -22.06 26.96 -12.52
C LEU A 338 -22.57 28.14 -11.68
N GLU A 339 -22.78 27.90 -10.38
CA GLU A 339 -23.02 28.98 -9.44
C GLU A 339 -21.69 29.72 -9.21
N LYS A 340 -21.66 31.04 -9.45
CA LYS A 340 -20.45 31.84 -9.17
C LYS A 340 -20.17 31.75 -7.66
N ARG A 341 -19.02 31.16 -7.30
CA ARG A 341 -18.50 31.19 -5.93
C ARG A 341 -18.35 32.66 -5.51
N LYS A 342 -19.04 33.08 -4.46
CA LYS A 342 -18.81 34.38 -3.81
C LYS A 342 -17.58 34.30 -2.91
#